data_AF-A0A9E5LQ73-F1
#
_entry.id   AF-A0A9E5LQ73-F1
#
_cell.length_a   1.000
_cell.length_b   1.000
_cell.length_c   1.000
_cell.angle_alpha   90.00
_cell.angle_beta   90.00
_cell.angle_gamma   90.00
#
_symmetry.space_group_name_H-M   'P 1'
#
loop_
_entity.id
_entity.type
_entity.pdbx_description
1 polymer ?
#
loop_
_entity_poly.entity_id
_entity_poly.type
_entity_poly.pdbx_seq_one_letter_code
_entity_poly.pdbx_strand_id
1 'polypeptide(L)'
;MTLVTLENALQNALKNNYAVAGLVTLGWEDMKAYVEAAEKENCPVILQAGPSCRQHTPLPILGKMFNYLADNTDIPVVAHLDHGYSLEECKIAIDSGFSSVMYDGSRKSLNKNIDETAKICEIAHSAGVSCEGEIGFVGYSGGEESAGTNPEEASLFAKHTKIDALAISVGNVHL
;
A
#
# COMPACT_ATOMS: atom_id res chain seq x y z
N MET A 1 17.45 -9.95 -3.72
CA MET A 1 16.02 -10.08 -4.06
C MET A 1 15.51 -8.68 -4.32
N THR A 2 14.77 -8.54 -5.41
CA THR A 2 14.22 -7.29 -5.97
C THR A 2 12.84 -6.98 -5.40
N LEU A 3 12.11 -8.00 -4.89
CA LEU A 3 10.98 -7.75 -3.99
C LEU A 3 11.48 -7.09 -2.71
N VAL A 4 10.97 -5.89 -2.41
CA VAL A 4 11.31 -5.13 -1.21
C VAL A 4 10.04 -4.72 -0.46
N THR A 5 10.18 -4.42 0.82
CA THR A 5 9.09 -3.87 1.63
C THR A 5 8.85 -2.40 1.29
N LEU A 6 7.64 -1.91 1.58
CA LEU A 6 7.31 -0.50 1.39
C LEU A 6 8.23 0.41 2.22
N GLU A 7 8.52 0.04 3.47
CA GLU A 7 9.46 0.76 4.33
C GLU A 7 10.81 0.93 3.64
N ASN A 8 11.38 -0.15 3.09
CA ASN A 8 12.70 -0.09 2.46
C ASN A 8 12.71 0.86 1.25
N ALA A 9 11.69 0.77 0.38
CA ALA A 9 11.55 1.64 -0.78
C ALA A 9 11.38 3.11 -0.37
N LEU A 10 10.50 3.40 0.59
CA LEU A 10 10.19 4.77 1.02
C LEU A 10 11.32 5.40 1.84
N GLN A 11 12.03 4.65 2.68
CA GLN A 11 13.19 5.18 3.42
C GLN A 11 14.34 5.52 2.48
N ASN A 12 14.54 4.73 1.42
CA ASN A 12 15.50 5.09 0.37
C ASN A 12 15.07 6.38 -0.35
N ALA A 13 13.79 6.48 -0.73
CA ALA A 13 13.23 7.65 -1.40
C ALA A 13 13.34 8.93 -0.56
N LEU A 14 13.00 8.83 0.73
CA LEU A 14 13.11 9.92 1.70
C LEU A 14 14.56 10.42 1.83
N LYS A 15 15.52 9.50 1.98
CA LYS A 15 16.95 9.83 2.11
C LYS A 15 17.50 10.53 0.86
N ASN A 16 17.00 10.18 -0.31
CA ASN A 16 17.47 10.70 -1.59
C ASN A 16 16.54 11.75 -2.21
N ASN A 17 15.55 12.24 -1.46
CA ASN A 17 14.64 13.31 -1.84
C ASN A 17 13.86 13.06 -3.15
N TYR A 18 13.28 11.87 -3.28
CA TYR A 18 12.35 11.52 -4.38
C TYR A 18 11.12 10.78 -3.85
N ALA A 19 10.16 10.50 -4.74
CA ALA A 19 8.97 9.70 -4.44
C ALA A 19 8.93 8.44 -5.33
N VAL A 20 8.34 7.36 -4.81
CA VAL A 20 8.14 6.10 -5.56
C VAL A 20 6.73 6.09 -6.13
N ALA A 21 6.58 5.71 -7.39
CA ALA A 21 5.26 5.61 -8.02
C ALA A 21 4.49 4.39 -7.48
N GLY A 22 3.34 4.65 -6.83
CA GLY A 22 2.30 3.67 -6.54
C GLY A 22 1.30 3.62 -7.68
N LEU A 23 1.20 2.46 -8.33
CA LEU A 23 0.38 2.27 -9.52
C LEU A 23 -0.62 1.14 -9.28
N VAL A 24 -1.91 1.50 -9.24
CA VAL A 24 -3.01 0.54 -9.21
C VAL A 24 -3.03 -0.24 -10.52
N THR A 25 -3.02 -1.56 -10.39
CA THR A 25 -3.04 -2.49 -11.52
C THR A 25 -4.46 -2.96 -11.76
N LEU A 26 -4.91 -3.11 -13.02
CA LEU A 26 -6.23 -3.70 -13.34
C LEU A 26 -6.11 -5.12 -13.93
N GLY A 27 -4.94 -5.46 -14.45
CA GLY A 27 -4.65 -6.76 -15.05
C GLY A 27 -3.16 -7.00 -15.26
N TRP A 28 -2.83 -8.15 -15.85
CA TRP A 28 -1.45 -8.57 -16.09
C TRP A 28 -0.67 -7.61 -16.99
N GLU A 29 -1.34 -7.09 -18.02
CA GLU A 29 -0.79 -6.16 -18.99
C GLU A 29 -0.28 -4.87 -18.33
N ASP A 30 -1.05 -4.31 -17.39
CA ASP A 30 -0.65 -3.12 -16.62
C ASP A 30 0.58 -3.41 -15.76
N MET A 31 0.56 -4.52 -15.02
CA MET A 31 1.66 -4.91 -14.12
C MET A 31 2.97 -5.02 -14.89
N LYS A 32 2.93 -5.69 -16.06
CA LYS A 32 4.07 -5.78 -16.97
C LYS A 32 4.51 -4.42 -17.47
N ALA A 33 3.59 -3.61 -17.98
CA ALA A 33 3.91 -2.31 -18.55
C ALA A 33 4.56 -1.38 -17.51
N TYR A 34 4.09 -1.41 -16.26
CA TYR A 34 4.63 -0.60 -15.17
C TYR A 34 6.04 -1.02 -14.79
N VAL A 35 6.30 -2.33 -14.67
CA VAL A 35 7.66 -2.83 -14.37
C VAL A 35 8.61 -2.56 -15.54
N GLU A 36 8.21 -2.82 -16.78
CA GLU A 36 9.03 -2.53 -17.98
C GLU A 36 9.34 -1.03 -18.11
N ALA A 37 8.41 -0.14 -17.71
CA ALA A 37 8.65 1.29 -17.67
C ALA A 37 9.61 1.68 -16.55
N ALA A 38 9.42 1.15 -15.33
CA ALA A 38 10.28 1.39 -14.18
C ALA A 38 11.72 0.92 -14.44
N GLU A 39 11.90 -0.20 -15.14
CA GLU A 39 13.22 -0.69 -15.58
C GLU A 39 13.91 0.29 -16.53
N LYS A 40 13.19 0.81 -17.54
CA LYS A 40 13.73 1.78 -18.49
C LYS A 40 14.15 3.09 -17.83
N GLU A 41 13.41 3.49 -16.80
CA GLU A 41 13.70 4.68 -16.00
C GLU A 41 14.66 4.39 -14.83
N ASN A 42 15.07 3.13 -14.64
CA ASN A 42 15.95 2.67 -13.56
C ASN A 42 15.48 3.14 -12.17
N CYS A 43 14.19 2.97 -11.87
CA CYS A 43 13.57 3.43 -10.64
C CYS A 43 12.73 2.32 -9.97
N PRO A 44 12.51 2.40 -8.63
CA PRO A 44 11.63 1.46 -7.95
C PRO A 44 10.15 1.70 -8.30
N VAL A 45 9.33 0.66 -8.15
CA VAL A 45 7.87 0.73 -8.40
C VAL A 45 7.07 0.00 -7.32
N ILE A 46 5.91 0.55 -6.98
CA ILE A 46 4.93 -0.10 -6.10
C ILE A 46 3.74 -0.55 -6.96
N LEU A 47 3.56 -1.86 -7.08
CA LEU A 47 2.39 -2.46 -7.73
C LEU A 47 1.27 -2.60 -6.70
N GLN A 48 0.13 -1.96 -6.96
CA GLN A 48 -0.98 -1.88 -6.02
C GLN A 48 -2.15 -2.76 -6.48
N ALA A 49 -2.61 -3.64 -5.57
CA ALA A 49 -3.80 -4.45 -5.72
C ALA A 49 -5.03 -3.73 -5.12
N GLY A 50 -5.56 -2.76 -5.87
CA GLY A 50 -6.74 -1.99 -5.45
C GLY A 50 -8.04 -2.82 -5.48
N PRO A 51 -9.14 -2.27 -4.92
CA PRO A 51 -10.43 -2.98 -4.81
C PRO A 51 -10.98 -3.50 -6.14
N SER A 52 -10.89 -2.72 -7.23
CA SER A 52 -11.38 -3.12 -8.56
C SER A 52 -10.61 -4.30 -9.13
N CYS A 53 -9.28 -4.31 -8.99
CA CYS A 53 -8.43 -5.40 -9.45
C CYS A 53 -8.77 -6.72 -8.75
N ARG A 54 -8.87 -6.67 -7.42
CA ARG A 54 -9.10 -7.87 -6.61
C ARG A 54 -10.54 -8.41 -6.67
N GLN A 55 -11.49 -7.66 -7.25
CA GLN A 55 -12.80 -8.19 -7.63
C GLN A 55 -12.71 -9.20 -8.78
N HIS A 56 -11.71 -9.08 -9.65
CA HIS A 56 -11.53 -9.93 -10.83
C HIS A 56 -10.40 -10.95 -10.67
N THR A 57 -9.34 -10.59 -9.94
CA THR A 57 -8.17 -11.44 -9.72
C THR A 57 -7.90 -11.59 -8.22
N PRO A 58 -8.11 -12.78 -7.62
CA PRO A 58 -7.93 -12.98 -6.19
C PRO A 58 -6.50 -12.69 -5.69
N LEU A 59 -6.36 -12.24 -4.44
CA LEU A 59 -5.07 -11.94 -3.81
C LEU A 59 -4.01 -13.05 -3.92
N PRO A 60 -4.34 -14.36 -3.76
CA PRO A 60 -3.35 -15.43 -3.95
C PRO A 60 -2.78 -15.54 -5.36
N ILE A 61 -3.49 -15.02 -6.36
CA ILE A 61 -3.03 -14.96 -7.75
C ILE A 61 -2.22 -13.67 -7.97
N LEU A 62 -2.73 -12.52 -7.50
CA LEU A 62 -2.03 -11.24 -7.59
C LEU A 62 -0.66 -11.26 -6.91
N GLY A 63 -0.58 -11.85 -5.71
CA GLY A 63 0.70 -12.02 -5.00
C GLY A 63 1.72 -12.77 -5.86
N LYS A 64 1.33 -13.89 -6.48
CA LYS A 64 2.21 -14.64 -7.39
C LYS A 64 2.59 -13.84 -8.64
N MET A 65 1.68 -13.07 -9.21
CA MET A 65 1.94 -12.24 -10.40
C MET A 65 2.95 -11.14 -10.08
N PHE A 66 2.78 -10.43 -8.96
CA PHE A 66 3.71 -9.39 -8.53
C PHE A 66 5.08 -9.97 -8.19
N ASN A 67 5.12 -11.09 -7.45
CA ASN A 67 6.38 -11.76 -7.09
C ASN A 67 7.12 -12.27 -8.33
N TYR A 68 6.40 -12.83 -9.32
CA TYR A 68 7.02 -13.24 -10.59
C TYR A 68 7.69 -12.06 -11.29
N LEU A 69 7.04 -10.90 -11.36
CA LEU A 69 7.63 -9.72 -11.98
C LEU A 69 8.83 -9.23 -11.18
N ALA A 70 8.73 -9.18 -9.85
CA ALA A 70 9.85 -8.83 -8.98
C ALA A 70 11.05 -9.76 -9.25
N ASP A 71 10.87 -11.08 -9.25
CA ASP A 71 11.94 -12.05 -9.48
C ASP A 71 12.59 -11.98 -10.87
N ASN A 72 11.95 -11.33 -11.84
CA ASN A 72 12.40 -11.24 -13.24
C ASN A 72 12.74 -9.81 -13.68
N THR A 73 13.01 -8.90 -12.74
CA THR A 73 13.46 -7.53 -13.00
C THR A 73 14.71 -7.20 -12.18
N ASP A 74 15.45 -6.18 -12.61
CA ASP A 74 16.63 -5.66 -11.90
C ASP A 74 16.32 -4.49 -10.95
N ILE A 75 15.09 -3.95 -10.96
CA ILE A 75 14.69 -2.83 -10.10
C ILE A 75 13.92 -3.29 -8.85
N PRO A 76 13.87 -2.50 -7.76
CA PRO A 76 13.07 -2.84 -6.60
C PRO A 76 11.56 -2.76 -6.89
N VAL A 77 10.82 -3.81 -6.52
CA VAL A 77 9.37 -3.89 -6.67
C VAL A 77 8.73 -4.08 -5.29
N VAL A 78 7.70 -3.31 -4.99
CA VAL A 78 6.83 -3.53 -3.82
C VAL A 78 5.52 -4.16 -4.29
N ALA A 79 5.14 -5.28 -3.68
CA ALA A 79 3.83 -5.91 -3.87
C ALA A 79 2.88 -5.42 -2.76
N HIS A 80 1.96 -4.51 -3.09
CA HIS A 80 1.17 -3.78 -2.11
C HIS A 80 -0.33 -4.06 -2.21
N LEU A 81 -0.98 -4.43 -1.10
CA LEU A 81 -2.43 -4.46 -0.99
C LEU A 81 -2.92 -3.03 -0.76
N ASP A 82 -3.68 -2.49 -1.70
CA ASP A 82 -4.23 -1.13 -1.62
C ASP A 82 -5.67 -1.15 -1.09
N HIS A 83 -6.01 -0.26 -0.15
CA HIS A 83 -7.29 -0.22 0.56
C HIS A 83 -7.77 -1.58 1.12
N GLY A 84 -7.02 -2.23 2.01
CA GLY A 84 -7.49 -3.41 2.74
C GLY A 84 -8.55 -3.03 3.78
N TYR A 85 -9.77 -3.55 3.66
CA TYR A 85 -10.89 -3.14 4.54
C TYR A 85 -11.09 -4.04 5.77
N SER A 86 -10.42 -5.19 5.80
CA SER A 86 -10.55 -6.17 6.88
C SER A 86 -9.22 -6.81 7.25
N LEU A 87 -9.14 -7.28 8.50
CA LEU A 87 -8.02 -8.07 9.01
C LEU A 87 -7.78 -9.33 8.15
N GLU A 88 -8.86 -9.97 7.71
CA GLU A 88 -8.78 -11.20 6.92
C GLU A 88 -8.22 -10.93 5.52
N GLU A 89 -8.62 -9.83 4.86
CA GLU A 89 -7.99 -9.43 3.58
C GLU A 89 -6.49 -9.17 3.72
N CYS A 90 -6.09 -8.47 4.79
CA CYS A 90 -4.67 -8.19 5.04
C CYS A 90 -3.88 -9.48 5.29
N LYS A 91 -4.42 -10.42 6.07
CA LYS A 91 -3.79 -11.74 6.27
C LYS A 91 -3.67 -12.52 4.97
N ILE A 92 -4.72 -12.56 4.16
CA ILE A 92 -4.68 -13.26 2.86
C ILE A 92 -3.58 -12.65 1.99
N ALA A 93 -3.44 -11.32 1.94
CA ALA A 93 -2.36 -10.68 1.19
C ALA A 93 -0.98 -11.07 1.72
N ILE A 94 -0.75 -11.00 3.04
CA ILE A 94 0.50 -11.42 3.67
C ILE A 94 0.83 -12.88 3.32
N ASP A 95 -0.12 -13.79 3.51
CA ASP A 95 0.03 -15.23 3.21
C ASP A 95 0.23 -15.49 1.71
N SER A 96 -0.20 -14.56 0.86
CA SER A 96 -0.06 -14.62 -0.60
C SER A 96 1.27 -14.05 -1.12
N GLY A 97 2.17 -13.61 -0.22
CA GLY A 97 3.49 -13.11 -0.57
C GLY A 97 3.54 -11.61 -0.91
N PHE A 98 2.55 -10.82 -0.47
CA PHE A 98 2.67 -9.37 -0.56
C PHE A 98 3.78 -8.87 0.38
N SER A 99 4.57 -7.89 -0.07
CA SER A 99 5.63 -7.27 0.73
C SER A 99 5.15 -6.01 1.46
N SER A 100 3.92 -5.57 1.19
CA SER A 100 3.25 -4.50 1.91
C SER A 100 1.72 -4.66 1.90
N VAL A 101 1.07 -4.19 2.96
CA VAL A 101 -0.39 -4.06 3.04
C VAL A 101 -0.78 -2.68 3.54
N MET A 102 -1.86 -2.12 2.99
CA MET A 102 -2.56 -0.97 3.55
C MET A 102 -3.83 -1.44 4.26
N TYR A 103 -4.02 -1.01 5.51
CA TYR A 103 -5.32 -1.06 6.15
C TYR A 103 -6.03 0.29 6.05
N ASP A 104 -7.16 0.31 5.37
CA ASP A 104 -8.01 1.49 5.25
C ASP A 104 -9.12 1.48 6.31
N GLY A 105 -8.78 2.05 7.47
CA GLY A 105 -9.72 2.33 8.56
C GLY A 105 -10.25 3.76 8.56
N SER A 106 -10.03 4.55 7.49
CA SER A 106 -10.35 5.99 7.40
C SER A 106 -11.79 6.35 7.79
N ARG A 107 -12.74 5.46 7.46
CA ARG A 107 -14.17 5.64 7.75
C ARG A 107 -14.58 5.30 9.19
N LYS A 108 -13.63 4.89 10.04
CA LYS A 108 -13.87 4.53 11.45
C LYS A 108 -13.49 5.70 12.36
N SER A 109 -13.96 5.65 13.61
CA SER A 109 -13.46 6.58 14.61
C SER A 109 -11.95 6.39 14.80
N LEU A 110 -11.24 7.48 15.11
CA LEU A 110 -9.78 7.48 15.28
C LEU A 110 -9.29 6.34 16.18
N ASN A 111 -9.89 6.16 17.36
CA ASN A 111 -9.50 5.09 18.29
C ASN A 111 -9.65 3.70 17.68
N LYS A 112 -10.75 3.44 16.96
CA LYS A 112 -10.98 2.14 16.33
C LYS A 112 -10.01 1.90 15.17
N ASN A 113 -9.74 2.95 14.38
CA ASN A 113 -8.75 2.90 13.31
C ASN A 113 -7.35 2.59 13.89
N ILE A 114 -6.95 3.26 14.98
CA ILE A 114 -5.69 2.98 15.69
C ILE A 114 -5.62 1.51 16.14
N ASP A 115 -6.64 1.03 16.85
CA ASP A 115 -6.65 -0.32 17.42
C ASP A 115 -6.53 -1.41 16.34
N GLU A 116 -7.28 -1.27 15.26
CA GLU A 116 -7.29 -2.26 14.17
C GLU A 116 -6.02 -2.18 13.31
N THR A 117 -5.56 -0.97 12.98
CA THR A 117 -4.31 -0.77 12.23
C THR A 117 -3.12 -1.29 13.02
N ALA A 118 -3.03 -1.01 14.32
CA ALA A 118 -1.95 -1.49 15.17
C ALA A 118 -1.87 -3.03 15.18
N LYS A 119 -3.03 -3.69 15.22
CA LYS A 119 -3.12 -5.15 15.19
C LYS A 119 -2.69 -5.75 13.85
N ILE A 120 -3.03 -5.10 12.74
CA ILE A 120 -2.60 -5.52 11.39
C ILE A 120 -1.10 -5.27 11.23
N CYS A 121 -0.60 -4.15 11.73
CA CYS A 121 0.81 -3.79 11.74
C CYS A 121 1.65 -4.84 12.48
N GLU A 122 1.22 -5.27 13.67
CA GLU A 122 1.89 -6.34 14.43
C GLU A 122 1.99 -7.65 13.61
N ILE A 123 0.91 -8.03 12.93
CA ILE A 123 0.89 -9.24 12.09
C ILE A 123 1.81 -9.08 10.88
N ALA A 124 1.73 -7.95 10.18
CA ALA A 124 2.57 -7.65 9.01
C ALA A 124 4.05 -7.67 9.38
N HIS A 125 4.43 -6.97 10.46
CA HIS A 125 5.80 -6.93 10.96
C HIS A 125 6.31 -8.31 11.39
N SER A 126 5.46 -9.14 12.01
CA SER A 126 5.83 -10.53 12.36
C SER A 126 6.15 -11.40 11.14
N ALA A 127 5.62 -11.04 9.97
CA ALA A 127 5.85 -11.69 8.69
C ALA A 127 6.91 -11.00 7.83
N GLY A 128 7.55 -9.91 8.30
CA GLY A 128 8.50 -9.13 7.52
C GLY A 128 7.87 -8.27 6.42
N VAL A 129 6.59 -7.93 6.55
CA VAL A 129 5.78 -7.15 5.61
C VAL A 129 5.54 -5.75 6.17
N SER A 130 5.58 -4.72 5.33
CA SER A 130 5.25 -3.35 5.75
C SER A 130 3.75 -3.10 5.86
N CYS A 131 3.34 -2.23 6.77
CA CYS A 131 1.96 -1.80 6.98
C CYS A 131 1.81 -0.29 6.72
N GLU A 132 0.86 0.05 5.87
CA GLU A 132 0.38 1.42 5.66
C GLU A 132 -1.00 1.60 6.31
N GLY A 133 -1.28 2.80 6.84
CA GLY A 133 -2.60 3.17 7.30
C GLY A 133 -3.02 4.54 6.77
N GLU A 134 -4.31 4.86 6.85
CA GLU A 134 -4.87 6.14 6.40
C GLU A 134 -5.50 6.94 7.56
N ILE A 135 -5.25 8.26 7.56
CA ILE A 135 -5.92 9.23 8.42
C ILE A 135 -6.49 10.38 7.59
N GLY A 136 -7.68 10.84 7.97
CA GLY A 136 -8.54 11.63 7.11
C GLY A 136 -9.35 10.71 6.21
N PHE A 137 -9.80 11.21 5.08
CA PHE A 137 -10.46 10.42 4.06
C PHE A 137 -10.21 11.05 2.68
N VAL A 138 -9.73 10.26 1.73
CA VAL A 138 -9.60 10.68 0.34
C VAL A 138 -10.91 10.40 -0.40
N GLY A 139 -11.58 11.47 -0.84
CA GLY A 139 -12.84 11.41 -1.56
C GLY A 139 -12.70 10.98 -3.01
N TYR A 140 -13.84 10.89 -3.71
CA TYR A 140 -13.93 10.51 -5.13
C TYR A 140 -14.50 11.65 -5.96
N SER A 141 -14.00 11.82 -7.19
CA SER A 141 -14.55 12.78 -8.15
C SER A 141 -16.02 12.47 -8.44
N GLY A 142 -16.91 13.42 -8.10
CA GLY A 142 -18.36 13.23 -8.20
C GLY A 142 -18.95 12.25 -7.17
N GLY A 143 -18.18 11.84 -6.16
CA GLY A 143 -18.59 10.96 -5.08
C GLY A 143 -18.52 11.63 -3.72
N GLU A 144 -18.07 10.88 -2.71
CA GLU A 144 -17.88 11.39 -1.35
C GLU A 144 -16.76 12.45 -1.32
N GLU A 145 -16.95 13.51 -0.54
CA GLU A 145 -15.95 14.57 -0.37
C GLU A 145 -14.79 14.13 0.54
N SER A 146 -13.59 14.63 0.26
CA SER A 146 -12.42 14.39 1.10
C SER A 146 -12.57 15.03 2.49
N ALA A 147 -12.15 14.31 3.54
CA ALA A 147 -11.97 14.86 4.87
C ALA A 147 -10.47 15.06 5.14
N GLY A 148 -10.06 16.32 5.30
CA GLY A 148 -8.66 16.67 5.48
C GLY A 148 -8.03 16.05 6.73
N THR A 149 -6.77 15.63 6.64
CA THR A 149 -6.02 15.07 7.75
C THR A 149 -5.69 16.13 8.80
N ASN A 150 -6.07 15.88 10.06
CA ASN A 150 -5.59 16.65 11.20
C ASN A 150 -4.15 16.22 11.57
N PRO A 151 -3.15 17.13 11.59
CA PRO A 151 -1.77 16.79 11.94
C PRO A 151 -1.59 16.18 13.34
N GLU A 152 -2.39 16.58 14.33
CA GLU A 152 -2.33 16.03 15.68
C GLU A 152 -2.84 14.58 15.71
N GLU A 153 -3.92 14.30 14.98
CA GLU A 153 -4.45 12.94 14.84
C GLU A 153 -3.47 12.04 14.07
N ALA A 154 -2.85 12.55 13.00
CA ALA A 154 -1.79 11.85 12.27
C ALA A 154 -0.60 11.49 13.17
N SER A 155 -0.16 12.43 14.02
CA SER A 155 0.93 12.17 14.97
C SER A 155 0.55 11.12 16.02
N LEU A 156 -0.68 11.16 16.54
CA LEU A 156 -1.19 10.16 17.47
C LEU A 156 -1.27 8.78 16.78
N PHE A 157 -1.85 8.74 15.59
CA PHE A 157 -2.04 7.53 14.81
C PHE A 157 -0.71 6.84 14.52
N ALA A 158 0.28 7.55 13.97
CA ALA A 158 1.60 6.99 13.67
C ALA A 158 2.28 6.42 14.93
N LYS A 159 2.20 7.14 16.06
CA LYS A 159 2.79 6.72 17.33
C LYS A 159 2.18 5.43 17.87
N HIS A 160 0.86 5.29 17.77
CA HIS A 160 0.14 4.16 18.38
C HIS A 160 0.02 2.94 17.47
N THR A 161 0.04 3.13 16.15
CA THR A 161 -0.08 2.04 15.18
C THR A 161 1.26 1.45 14.75
N LYS A 162 2.35 2.25 14.80
CA LYS A 162 3.69 1.90 14.32
C LYS A 162 3.75 1.53 12.83
N ILE A 163 2.83 2.06 12.02
CA ILE A 163 2.85 1.93 10.55
C ILE A 163 4.16 2.43 9.95
N ASP A 164 4.50 1.88 8.80
CA ASP A 164 5.71 2.22 8.03
C ASP A 164 5.46 3.38 7.05
N ALA A 165 4.20 3.57 6.66
CA ALA A 165 3.72 4.64 5.80
C ALA A 165 2.35 5.15 6.27
N LEU A 166 2.06 6.43 6.02
CA LEU A 166 0.80 7.07 6.37
C LEU A 166 0.22 7.75 5.12
N ALA A 167 -0.95 7.28 4.68
CA ALA A 167 -1.78 7.98 3.73
C ALA A 167 -2.50 9.15 4.42
N ILE A 168 -2.47 10.32 3.76
CA ILE A 168 -3.11 11.55 4.24
C ILE A 168 -4.00 12.14 3.14
N SER A 169 -5.04 12.85 3.57
CA SER A 169 -5.95 13.62 2.72
C SER A 169 -5.62 15.11 2.85
N VAL A 170 -5.08 15.68 1.76
CA VAL A 170 -4.62 17.08 1.69
C VAL A 170 -5.27 17.85 0.53
N GLY A 171 -6.44 17.38 0.08
CA GLY A 171 -7.17 17.91 -1.07
C GLY A 171 -7.03 17.07 -2.34
N ASN A 172 -6.33 15.95 -2.27
CA ASN A 172 -6.36 14.90 -3.29
C ASN A 172 -7.73 14.19 -3.33
N VAL A 173 -8.07 13.67 -4.50
CA VAL A 173 -9.30 12.92 -4.80
C VAL A 173 -8.98 11.76 -5.74
N HIS A 174 -9.67 10.64 -5.56
CA HIS A 174 -9.69 9.56 -6.54
C HIS A 174 -10.47 9.98 -7.79
N LEU A 175 -10.04 9.49 -8.95
CA LEU A 175 -10.67 9.75 -10.25
C LEU A 175 -11.65 8.63 -10.64
#